data_AF-A0A438WI89-F1
#
_entry.id   AF-A0A438WI89-F1
#
_cell.length_a   1.000
_cell.length_b   1.000
_cell.length_c   1.000
_cell.angle_alpha   90.00
_cell.angle_beta   90.00
_cell.angle_gamma   90.00
#
_symmetry.space_group_name_H-M   'P 1'
#
loop_
_entity.id
_entity.type
_entity.pdbx_description
1 polymer ?
#
loop_
_entity_poly.entity_id
_entity_poly.type
_entity_poly.pdbx_seq_one_letter_code
_entity_poly.pdbx_strand_id
1 'polypeptide(L)'
;NATARKMALDYFKRINDDKGMIYMVVVDKNGVVLFDPVNPKTVGQSGLDAQSVDGVYYVRGYLEAAKKGGGYTYYKMPKYDGGVPEKKFAYSHYDEVSQMVIAATSYYTDINTENKAIKEGVNKVFNENTAKLFLWILTATIALVVLTLIYAKLRIVKRIDELVLKINAFS
;
A
#
# COMPACT_ATOMS: atom_id res chain seq x y z
N ASN A 1 -34.30 11.93 15.41
CA ASN A 1 -35.40 11.76 14.44
C ASN A 1 -35.25 10.40 13.76
N ALA A 2 -36.21 9.48 13.95
CA ALA A 2 -36.13 8.10 13.45
C ALA A 2 -36.11 8.02 11.90
N THR A 3 -36.83 8.90 11.22
CA THR A 3 -36.87 8.95 9.74
C THR A 3 -35.51 9.32 9.17
N ALA A 4 -34.87 10.36 9.71
CA ALA A 4 -33.54 10.79 9.28
C ALA A 4 -32.48 9.71 9.47
N ARG A 5 -32.51 9.00 10.62
CA ARG A 5 -31.62 7.87 10.85
C ARG A 5 -31.82 6.77 9.81
N LYS A 6 -33.07 6.38 9.53
CA LYS A 6 -33.37 5.36 8.53
C LYS A 6 -32.83 5.75 7.14
N MET A 7 -32.99 7.01 6.73
CA MET A 7 -32.44 7.52 5.47
C MET A 7 -30.91 7.46 5.43
N ALA A 8 -30.23 7.81 6.53
CA ALA A 8 -28.78 7.73 6.61
C ALA A 8 -28.27 6.28 6.49
N LEU A 9 -28.88 5.34 7.21
CA LEU A 9 -28.49 3.94 7.14
C LEU A 9 -28.79 3.30 5.78
N ASP A 10 -29.89 3.71 5.12
CA ASP A 10 -30.21 3.30 3.75
C ASP A 10 -29.19 3.83 2.74
N TYR A 11 -28.70 5.06 2.93
CA TYR A 11 -27.60 5.60 2.12
C TYR A 11 -26.28 4.85 2.36
N PHE A 12 -25.94 4.56 3.61
CA PHE A 12 -24.76 3.75 3.93
C PHE A 12 -24.86 2.33 3.36
N LYS A 13 -26.06 1.76 3.28
CA LYS A 13 -26.29 0.51 2.56
C LYS A 13 -25.87 0.62 1.10
N ARG A 14 -26.31 1.67 0.39
CA ARG A 14 -25.91 1.91 -1.01
C ARG A 14 -24.40 2.04 -1.17
N ILE A 15 -23.74 2.80 -0.29
CA ILE A 15 -22.26 2.92 -0.30
C ILE A 15 -21.59 1.54 -0.18
N ASN A 16 -22.06 0.69 0.74
CA ASN A 16 -21.48 -0.65 0.91
C ASN A 16 -21.81 -1.57 -0.28
N ASP A 17 -22.99 -1.42 -0.89
CA ASP A 17 -23.41 -2.17 -2.07
C ASP A 17 -22.59 -1.81 -3.32
N ASP A 18 -22.07 -0.57 -3.40
CA ASP A 18 -21.18 -0.12 -4.48
C ASP A 18 -19.85 -0.89 -4.50
N LYS A 19 -19.46 -1.52 -3.38
CA LYS A 19 -18.21 -2.28 -3.21
C LYS A 19 -16.98 -1.50 -3.69
N GLY A 20 -16.96 -0.21 -3.38
CA GLY A 20 -15.91 0.73 -3.78
C GLY A 20 -14.85 0.93 -2.69
N MET A 21 -14.35 2.16 -2.60
CA MET A 21 -13.22 2.54 -1.74
C MET A 21 -13.50 2.37 -0.23
N ILE A 22 -14.77 2.53 0.18
CA ILE A 22 -15.16 2.55 1.59
C ILE A 22 -16.36 1.66 1.85
N TYR A 23 -16.41 1.15 3.09
CA TYR A 23 -17.53 0.43 3.67
C TYR A 23 -17.85 1.06 5.02
N MET A 24 -19.11 1.38 5.24
CA MET A 24 -19.59 2.04 6.43
C MET A 24 -19.93 1.03 7.52
N VAL A 25 -19.67 1.40 8.76
CA VAL A 25 -20.15 0.76 9.99
C VAL A 25 -20.63 1.85 10.93
N VAL A 26 -21.73 1.64 11.64
CA VAL A 26 -22.28 2.66 12.54
C VAL A 26 -22.68 2.02 13.86
N VAL A 27 -22.28 2.67 14.95
CA VAL A 27 -22.70 2.34 16.32
C VAL A 27 -23.27 3.58 17.00
N ASP A 28 -24.08 3.40 18.03
CA ASP A 28 -24.45 4.52 18.90
C ASP A 28 -23.32 4.84 19.89
N LYS A 29 -23.48 5.93 20.65
CA LYS A 29 -22.50 6.35 21.67
C LYS A 29 -22.23 5.34 22.79
N ASN A 30 -23.12 4.36 22.97
CA ASN A 30 -23.02 3.31 23.99
C ASN A 30 -22.45 2.00 23.42
N GLY A 31 -22.19 1.94 22.11
CA GLY A 31 -21.68 0.76 21.43
C GLY A 31 -22.76 -0.20 20.93
N VAL A 32 -24.03 0.21 20.86
CA VAL A 32 -25.07 -0.58 20.18
C VAL A 32 -24.83 -0.48 18.67
N VAL A 33 -24.76 -1.62 17.98
CA VAL A 33 -24.54 -1.64 16.53
C VAL A 33 -25.80 -1.19 15.81
N LEU A 34 -25.70 -0.13 15.02
CA LEU A 34 -26.81 0.41 14.24
C LEU A 34 -26.76 -0.06 12.78
N PHE A 35 -25.56 -0.27 12.25
CA PHE A 35 -25.33 -0.69 10.88
C PHE A 35 -24.02 -1.46 10.75
N ASP A 36 -24.12 -2.73 10.41
CA ASP A 36 -23.01 -3.58 9.98
C ASP A 36 -23.55 -4.69 9.06
N PRO A 37 -23.48 -4.50 7.72
CA PRO A 37 -23.94 -5.53 6.78
C PRO A 37 -23.12 -6.82 6.79
N VAL A 38 -21.88 -6.79 7.30
CA VAL A 38 -21.03 -7.98 7.38
C VAL A 38 -21.43 -8.84 8.58
N ASN A 39 -21.88 -8.21 9.66
CA ASN A 39 -22.33 -8.89 10.88
C ASN A 39 -23.80 -8.54 11.20
N PRO A 40 -24.78 -8.93 10.36
CA PRO A 40 -26.18 -8.48 10.51
C PRO A 40 -26.80 -8.89 11.85
N LYS A 41 -26.34 -9.99 12.46
CA LYS A 41 -26.81 -10.48 13.76
C LYS A 41 -26.44 -9.57 14.94
N THR A 42 -25.45 -8.68 14.77
CA THR A 42 -25.01 -7.75 15.81
C THR A 42 -25.87 -6.49 15.86
N VAL A 43 -26.61 -6.19 14.79
CA VAL A 43 -27.43 -4.98 14.69
C VAL A 43 -28.53 -5.00 15.75
N GLY A 44 -28.63 -3.90 16.51
CA GLY A 44 -29.52 -3.75 17.66
C GLY A 44 -28.97 -4.30 18.98
N GLN A 45 -27.79 -4.92 18.97
CA GLN A 45 -27.15 -5.48 20.16
C GLN A 45 -25.94 -4.65 20.59
N SER A 46 -25.55 -4.79 21.86
CA SER A 46 -24.29 -4.23 22.35
C SER A 46 -23.11 -4.91 21.65
N GLY A 47 -22.33 -4.12 20.91
CA GLY A 47 -21.11 -4.57 20.25
C GLY A 47 -19.86 -4.44 21.14
N LEU A 48 -20.00 -4.05 22.41
CA LEU A 48 -18.85 -3.81 23.30
C LEU A 48 -17.98 -5.07 23.45
N ASP A 49 -18.56 -6.26 23.41
CA ASP A 49 -17.82 -7.53 23.50
C ASP A 49 -17.58 -8.19 22.15
N ALA A 50 -18.00 -7.53 21.05
CA ALA A 50 -17.77 -8.04 19.72
C ALA A 50 -16.29 -7.99 19.36
N GLN A 51 -15.72 -9.15 19.08
CA GLN A 51 -14.33 -9.29 18.65
C GLN A 51 -14.25 -9.62 17.16
N SER A 52 -13.24 -9.08 16.51
CA SER A 52 -12.78 -9.58 15.22
C SER A 52 -12.07 -10.93 15.38
N VAL A 53 -11.82 -11.62 14.26
CA VAL A 53 -11.12 -12.91 14.26
C VAL A 53 -9.67 -12.84 14.78
N ASP A 54 -9.08 -11.64 14.82
CA ASP A 54 -7.77 -11.34 15.39
C ASP A 54 -7.81 -10.76 16.81
N GLY A 55 -8.96 -10.85 17.50
CA GLY A 55 -9.09 -10.52 18.92
C GLY A 55 -9.29 -9.04 19.24
N VAL A 56 -9.59 -8.21 18.24
CA VAL A 56 -9.79 -6.77 18.42
C VAL A 56 -11.25 -6.49 18.76
N TYR A 57 -11.49 -5.82 19.88
CA TYR A 57 -12.80 -5.26 20.23
C TYR A 57 -13.10 -4.01 19.39
N TYR A 58 -13.48 -4.22 18.13
CA TYR A 58 -13.53 -3.15 17.13
C TYR A 58 -14.52 -2.03 17.49
N VAL A 59 -15.66 -2.35 18.12
CA VAL A 59 -16.62 -1.34 18.60
C VAL A 59 -16.03 -0.50 19.74
N ARG A 60 -15.31 -1.11 20.69
CA ARG A 60 -14.61 -0.34 21.73
C ARG A 60 -13.59 0.61 21.10
N GLY A 61 -12.85 0.13 20.10
CA GLY A 61 -11.93 0.96 19.31
C GLY A 61 -12.64 2.16 18.67
N TYR A 62 -13.82 1.96 18.06
CA TYR A 62 -14.59 3.07 17.47
C TYR A 62 -14.97 4.12 18.51
N LEU A 63 -15.46 3.68 19.68
CA LEU A 63 -15.85 4.59 20.75
C LEU A 63 -14.64 5.35 21.31
N GLU A 64 -13.50 4.68 21.49
CA GLU A 64 -12.26 5.30 21.97
C GLU A 64 -11.71 6.34 20.99
N ALA A 65 -11.74 6.04 19.70
CA ALA A 65 -11.34 6.97 18.64
C ALA A 65 -12.30 8.17 18.56
N ALA A 66 -13.62 7.92 18.58
CA ALA A 66 -14.63 8.97 18.55
C ALA A 66 -14.53 9.91 19.77
N LYS A 67 -14.25 9.38 20.97
CA LYS A 67 -14.00 10.18 22.19
C LYS A 67 -12.81 11.13 22.08
N LYS A 68 -11.83 10.83 21.22
CA LYS A 68 -10.66 11.67 20.97
C LYS A 68 -10.91 12.73 19.88
N GLY A 69 -12.14 12.85 19.39
CA GLY A 69 -12.49 13.73 18.27
C GLY A 69 -12.22 13.11 16.90
N GLY A 70 -11.99 11.80 16.84
CA GLY A 70 -11.67 11.08 15.60
C GLY A 70 -10.43 10.21 15.75
N GLY A 71 -10.41 9.07 15.07
CA GLY A 71 -9.25 8.19 15.09
C GLY A 71 -9.47 6.84 14.41
N TYR A 72 -8.46 5.98 14.53
CA TYR A 72 -8.38 4.73 13.77
C TYR A 72 -8.43 3.48 14.65
N THR A 73 -9.11 2.46 14.13
CA THR A 73 -9.12 1.08 14.66
C THR A 73 -8.69 0.12 13.57
N TYR A 74 -7.78 -0.82 13.88
CA TYR A 74 -7.22 -1.79 12.94
C TYR A 74 -7.61 -3.20 13.35
N TYR A 75 -8.14 -4.00 12.42
CA TYR A 75 -8.65 -5.35 12.72
C TYR A 75 -8.85 -6.16 11.43
N LYS A 76 -9.14 -7.46 11.56
CA LYS A 76 -9.53 -8.32 10.44
C LYS A 76 -11.04 -8.57 10.39
N MET A 77 -11.62 -8.42 9.21
CA MET A 77 -13.04 -8.68 8.99
C MET A 77 -13.27 -9.10 7.53
N PRO A 78 -14.29 -9.92 7.21
CA PRO A 78 -14.69 -10.16 5.83
C PRO A 78 -15.22 -8.89 5.14
N LYS A 79 -15.28 -8.89 3.80
CA LYS A 79 -15.96 -7.85 3.00
C LYS A 79 -17.48 -8.02 2.93
N TYR A 80 -17.96 -9.23 3.18
CA TYR A 80 -19.37 -9.62 3.16
C TYR A 80 -19.59 -10.77 4.16
N ASP A 81 -20.83 -10.99 4.59
CA ASP A 81 -21.17 -12.05 5.54
C ASP A 81 -20.76 -13.44 5.00
N GLY A 82 -20.05 -14.21 5.82
CA GLY A 82 -19.47 -15.51 5.43
C GLY A 82 -18.21 -15.46 4.55
N GLY A 83 -17.69 -14.28 4.23
CA GLY A 83 -16.46 -14.13 3.45
C GLY A 83 -15.17 -14.45 4.24
N VAL A 84 -14.03 -14.45 3.54
CA VAL A 84 -12.71 -14.64 4.17
C VAL A 84 -12.29 -13.36 4.90
N PRO A 85 -11.85 -13.43 6.17
CA PRO A 85 -11.39 -12.25 6.89
C PRO A 85 -10.12 -11.63 6.29
N GLU A 86 -10.15 -10.33 6.05
CA GLU A 86 -9.03 -9.55 5.52
C GLU A 86 -8.67 -8.40 6.45
N LYS A 87 -7.42 -7.92 6.40
CA LYS A 87 -7.00 -6.76 7.18
C LYS A 87 -7.74 -5.50 6.67
N LYS A 88 -8.26 -4.71 7.60
CA LYS A 88 -8.86 -3.41 7.34
C LYS A 88 -8.56 -2.43 8.46
N PHE A 89 -8.91 -1.17 8.22
CA PHE A 89 -8.96 -0.15 9.24
C PHE A 89 -10.27 0.63 9.14
N ALA A 90 -10.62 1.28 10.24
CA ALA A 90 -11.80 2.13 10.35
C ALA A 90 -11.38 3.49 10.90
N TYR A 91 -11.71 4.57 10.20
CA TYR A 91 -11.74 5.89 10.79
C TYR A 91 -13.13 6.11 11.40
N SER A 92 -13.20 6.46 12.68
CA SER A 92 -14.47 6.65 13.39
C SER A 92 -14.55 8.01 14.06
N HIS A 93 -15.71 8.63 13.97
CA HIS A 93 -15.98 9.96 14.49
C HIS A 93 -17.41 10.03 15.06
N TYR A 94 -17.59 10.79 16.14
CA TYR A 94 -18.92 11.04 16.71
C TYR A 94 -19.59 12.23 16.03
N ASP A 95 -20.67 12.00 15.32
CA ASP A 95 -21.50 13.08 14.77
C ASP A 95 -22.55 13.52 15.80
N GLU A 96 -22.37 14.70 16.37
CA GLU A 96 -23.25 15.29 17.40
C GLU A 96 -24.70 15.46 16.90
N VAL A 97 -24.89 15.73 15.61
CA VAL A 97 -26.21 16.00 15.03
C VAL A 97 -27.05 14.73 14.98
N SER A 98 -26.48 13.62 14.48
CA SER A 98 -27.16 12.33 14.42
C SER A 98 -27.05 11.50 15.70
N GLN A 99 -26.12 11.87 16.58
CA GLN A 99 -25.71 11.13 17.78
C GLN A 99 -25.19 9.72 17.47
N MET A 100 -24.53 9.55 16.33
CA MET A 100 -23.97 8.28 15.88
C MET A 100 -22.44 8.35 15.85
N VAL A 101 -21.78 7.24 16.21
CA VAL A 101 -20.38 7.04 15.87
C VAL A 101 -20.34 6.38 14.50
N ILE A 102 -19.91 7.15 13.51
CA ILE A 102 -19.86 6.75 12.11
C ILE A 102 -18.43 6.33 11.80
N ALA A 103 -18.27 5.10 11.30
CA ALA A 103 -16.98 4.54 10.92
C ALA A 103 -16.92 4.31 9.40
N ALA A 104 -16.02 5.02 8.73
CA ALA A 104 -15.66 4.75 7.33
C ALA A 104 -14.46 3.80 7.32
N THR A 105 -14.57 2.69 6.58
CA THR A 105 -13.59 1.61 6.63
C THR A 105 -13.11 1.22 5.24
N SER A 106 -11.84 0.83 5.12
CA SER A 106 -11.26 0.36 3.85
C SER A 106 -10.37 -0.85 4.08
N TYR A 107 -10.27 -1.72 3.07
CA TYR A 107 -9.44 -2.91 3.10
C TYR A 107 -8.09 -2.63 2.45
N TYR A 108 -7.02 -3.17 3.03
CA TYR A 108 -5.69 -3.00 2.44
C TYR A 108 -5.57 -3.63 1.05
N THR A 109 -6.33 -4.70 0.78
CA THR A 109 -6.37 -5.35 -0.54
C THR A 109 -6.93 -4.44 -1.62
N ASP A 110 -7.98 -3.66 -1.30
CA ASP A 110 -8.58 -2.70 -2.23
C ASP A 110 -7.62 -1.55 -2.51
N ILE A 111 -7.01 -0.99 -1.46
CA ILE A 111 -5.99 0.06 -1.58
C ILE A 111 -4.80 -0.42 -2.43
N ASN A 112 -4.35 -1.66 -2.23
CA ASN A 112 -3.27 -2.23 -3.05
C ASN A 112 -3.70 -2.43 -4.51
N THR A 113 -4.97 -2.75 -4.75
CA THR A 113 -5.51 -2.92 -6.10
C THR A 113 -5.61 -1.58 -6.82
N GLU A 114 -6.10 -0.53 -6.13
CA GLU A 114 -6.14 0.84 -6.64
C GLU A 114 -4.73 1.38 -6.95
N ASN A 115 -3.76 1.05 -6.11
CA ASN A 115 -2.36 1.46 -6.30
C ASN A 115 -1.55 0.53 -7.22
N LYS A 116 -2.17 -0.48 -7.84
CA LYS A 116 -1.48 -1.47 -8.67
C LYS A 116 -0.79 -0.83 -9.88
N ALA A 117 -1.47 0.08 -10.58
CA ALA A 117 -0.92 0.78 -11.73
C ALA A 117 0.29 1.65 -11.37
N ILE A 118 0.28 2.27 -10.18
CA ILE A 118 1.42 3.04 -9.67
C ILE A 118 2.61 2.10 -9.43
N LYS A 119 2.39 0.96 -8.79
CA LYS A 119 3.43 -0.05 -8.55
C LYS A 119 4.01 -0.60 -9.84
N GLU A 120 3.17 -0.87 -10.84
CA GLU A 120 3.60 -1.31 -12.17
C GLU A 120 4.39 -0.24 -12.91
N GLY A 121 3.97 1.02 -12.82
CA GLY A 121 4.70 2.17 -13.38
C GLY A 121 6.09 2.32 -12.78
N VAL A 122 6.22 2.23 -11.45
CA VAL A 122 7.52 2.25 -10.75
C VAL A 122 8.40 1.10 -11.23
N ASN A 123 7.87 -0.13 -11.27
CA ASN A 123 8.65 -1.29 -11.71
C ASN A 123 9.12 -1.18 -13.16
N LYS A 124 8.29 -0.62 -14.05
CA LYS A 124 8.64 -0.41 -15.45
C LYS A 124 9.83 0.55 -15.58
N VAL A 125 9.78 1.69 -14.89
CA VAL A 125 10.88 2.67 -14.90
C VAL A 125 12.18 2.07 -14.36
N PHE A 126 12.11 1.30 -13.27
CA PHE A 126 13.28 0.61 -12.72
C PHE A 126 13.88 -0.40 -13.69
N ASN A 127 13.07 -1.24 -14.33
CA ASN A 127 13.56 -2.25 -15.28
C ASN A 127 14.18 -1.62 -16.53
N GLU A 128 13.54 -0.59 -17.10
CA GLU A 128 14.08 0.13 -18.27
C GLU A 128 15.40 0.83 -17.95
N ASN A 129 15.50 1.49 -16.79
CA ASN A 129 16.72 2.18 -16.39
C ASN A 129 17.85 1.21 -16.00
N THR A 130 17.52 0.09 -15.36
CA THR A 130 18.49 -0.94 -14.98
C THR A 130 19.14 -1.56 -16.22
N ALA A 131 18.35 -1.91 -17.24
CA ALA A 131 18.86 -2.45 -18.50
C ALA A 131 19.78 -1.45 -19.22
N LYS A 132 19.41 -0.17 -19.27
CA LYS A 132 20.25 0.90 -19.85
C LYS A 132 21.55 1.07 -19.06
N LEU A 133 21.51 1.05 -17.74
CA LEU A 133 22.69 1.18 -16.89
C LEU A 133 23.70 0.03 -17.15
N PHE A 134 23.23 -1.21 -17.26
CA PHE A 134 24.10 -2.33 -17.64
C PHE A 134 24.75 -2.14 -19.01
N LEU A 135 24.02 -1.61 -20.00
CA LEU A 135 24.55 -1.32 -21.33
C LEU A 135 25.63 -0.22 -21.29
N TRP A 136 25.40 0.87 -20.53
CA TRP A 136 26.39 1.93 -20.34
C TRP A 136 27.65 1.45 -19.62
N ILE A 137 27.52 0.60 -18.59
CA ILE A 137 28.66 0.02 -17.89
C ILE A 137 29.46 -0.90 -18.83
N LEU A 138 28.78 -1.76 -19.60
CA LEU A 138 29.43 -2.66 -20.54
C LEU A 138 30.22 -1.88 -21.62
N THR A 139 29.59 -0.86 -22.21
CA THR A 139 30.23 -0.02 -23.24
C THR A 139 31.41 0.77 -22.68
N ALA A 140 31.28 1.38 -21.50
CA ALA A 140 32.39 2.07 -20.83
C ALA A 140 33.56 1.12 -20.51
N THR A 141 33.26 -0.11 -20.06
CA THR A 141 34.29 -1.12 -19.76
C THR A 141 35.05 -1.55 -21.01
N ILE A 142 34.33 -1.82 -22.12
CA ILE A 142 34.96 -2.16 -23.40
C ILE A 142 35.82 -1.01 -23.92
N ALA A 143 35.33 0.22 -23.83
CA ALA A 143 36.09 1.40 -24.24
C ALA A 143 37.39 1.55 -23.44
N LEU A 144 37.35 1.34 -22.12
CA LEU A 144 38.54 1.36 -21.27
C LEU A 144 39.55 0.27 -21.65
N VAL A 145 39.10 -0.96 -21.92
CA VAL A 145 39.98 -2.05 -22.37
C VAL A 145 40.64 -1.72 -23.72
N VAL A 146 39.90 -1.16 -24.66
CA VAL A 146 40.46 -0.75 -25.95
C VAL A 146 41.48 0.37 -25.78
N LEU A 147 41.20 1.36 -24.93
CA LEU A 147 42.12 2.46 -24.65
C LEU A 147 43.42 1.97 -24.00
N THR A 148 43.35 1.02 -23.06
CA THR A 148 44.56 0.46 -22.44
C THR A 148 45.40 -0.34 -23.44
N LEU A 149 44.78 -1.09 -24.34
CA LEU A 149 45.48 -1.80 -25.43
C LEU A 149 46.17 -0.83 -26.40
N ILE A 150 45.48 0.24 -26.81
CA ILE A 150 46.06 1.28 -27.68
C ILE A 150 47.25 1.95 -26.97
N TYR A 151 47.10 2.30 -25.70
CA TYR A 151 48.18 2.90 -24.92
C TYR A 151 49.40 1.98 -24.82
N ALA A 152 49.19 0.70 -24.50
CA ALA A 152 50.26 -0.30 -24.42
C ALA A 152 51.00 -0.44 -25.77
N LYS A 153 50.26 -0.52 -26.88
CA LYS A 153 50.84 -0.60 -28.23
C LYS A 153 51.67 0.64 -28.57
N LEU A 154 51.15 1.85 -28.30
CA LEU A 154 51.80 3.10 -28.68
C LEU A 154 53.01 3.46 -27.82
N ARG A 155 52.99 3.13 -26.52
CA ARG A 155 54.03 3.57 -25.56
C ARG A 155 55.01 2.48 -25.16
N ILE A 156 54.52 1.26 -24.93
CA ILE A 156 55.36 0.16 -24.42
C ILE A 156 55.99 -0.56 -25.62
N VAL A 157 55.17 -1.08 -26.54
CA VAL A 157 55.66 -1.88 -27.68
C VAL A 157 56.59 -1.06 -28.57
N LYS A 158 56.16 0.14 -28.99
CA LYS A 158 56.99 1.03 -29.82
C LYS A 158 58.35 1.34 -29.18
N ARG A 159 58.41 1.58 -27.85
CA ARG A 159 59.68 1.83 -27.15
C ARG A 159 60.58 0.59 -27.10
N ILE A 160 59.99 -0.59 -26.88
CA ILE A 160 60.74 -1.85 -26.89
C ILE A 160 61.33 -2.10 -28.28
N ASP A 161 60.54 -1.94 -29.34
CA ASP A 161 61.01 -2.10 -30.72
C ASP A 161 62.18 -1.15 -31.05
N GLU A 162 62.08 0.11 -30.65
CA GLU A 162 63.17 1.10 -30.82
C GLU A 162 64.44 0.72 -30.04
N LEU A 163 64.32 0.15 -28.84
CA LEU A 163 65.46 -0.30 -28.04
C LEU A 163 66.11 -1.57 -28.61
N VAL A 164 65.31 -2.54 -29.06
CA VAL A 164 65.79 -3.78 -29.69
C VAL A 164 66.53 -3.45 -31.00
N LEU A 165 66.00 -2.55 -31.82
CA LEU A 165 66.65 -2.10 -33.05
C LEU A 165 68.01 -1.46 -32.75
N LYS A 166 68.13 -0.66 -31.69
CA LYS A 166 69.41 -0.07 -31.27
C LYS A 166 70.41 -1.14 -30.86
N ILE A 167 70.01 -2.11 -30.04
CA ILE A 167 70.91 -3.20 -29.59
C ILE A 167 71.42 -4.02 -30.78
N ASN A 168 70.55 -4.40 -31.72
CA ASN A 168 70.96 -5.16 -32.90
C ASN A 168 71.90 -4.37 -33.83
N ALA A 169 71.86 -3.04 -33.81
CA ALA A 169 72.78 -2.19 -34.57
C ALA A 169 74.16 -2.05 -33.92
N PHE A 170 74.31 -2.44 -32.64
CA PHE A 170 75.59 -2.46 -31.92
C PHE A 170 76.26 -3.84 -31.90
N SER A 171 75.58 -4.90 -32.38
CA SER A 171 76.15 -6.24 -32.60
C SER A 171 76.62 -6.40 -34.04
#